data_AF-A0A6J4VJ32-F1
#
_entry.id   AF-A0A6J4VJ32-F1
#
_cell.length_a   1.000
_cell.length_b   1.000
_cell.length_c   1.000
_cell.angle_alpha   90.00
_cell.angle_beta   90.00
_cell.angle_gamma   90.00
#
_symmetry.space_group_name_H-M   'P 1'
#
loop_
_entity.id
_entity.type
_entity.pdbx_description
1 polymer ?
#
loop_
_entity_poly.entity_id
_entity_poly.type
_entity_poly.pdbx_seq_one_letter_code
_entity_poly.pdbx_strand_id
1 'polypeptide(L)'
;MRPSLNRLDLLSDYRRARRAVAGLALAAAVAATGSLTTLAAGDFADGTPVGGDTADTYSYAAGPYALPYESEGERYVWTFATGEDGNAYYSAYADGAWGDWQAMGDQPTAFKGQPTAVDYADSRHVFYAGEDGKVYANRHDGEAWAGWRDQSGDYRFPEAPYADVYGDQVHLYGTADDGTLYHKAYDSTEWTAWAAVSDDATAAAYQPHAVAWGGYENVFWTGEDGKVYWNRYDGEVWTGAKALPGDGYEYAQSPYAVGYSEGEQLHAYAVTADGVPTYNAFDGEGWSGWDTAPSEAPAPLANQPSVYEHEGALHAVYTSEDGHAYYASYDGTWSEEWVDLGENYAYEPYAYADGDGYTLLYTGTDGYVYAKKYAADAAPDDDYAATKAPANTPTPEYTPAPEYTPTPDSDY
;
A
#
# COMPACT_ATOMS: atom_id res chain seq x y z
N MET A 1 -33.27 -2.85 24.70
CA MET A 1 -33.32 -3.91 23.67
C MET A 1 -33.72 -3.27 22.36
N ARG A 2 -32.72 -2.84 21.59
CA ARG A 2 -32.86 -2.42 20.20
C ARG A 2 -32.34 -3.58 19.34
N PRO A 3 -32.94 -3.87 18.17
CA PRO A 3 -32.58 -5.05 17.40
C PRO A 3 -31.20 -4.87 16.77
N SER A 4 -30.41 -5.95 16.75
CA SER A 4 -29.23 -6.09 15.91
C SER A 4 -29.65 -5.95 14.45
N LEU A 5 -29.22 -4.88 13.78
CA LEU A 5 -29.35 -4.75 12.33
C LEU A 5 -28.17 -5.49 11.68
N ASN A 6 -28.49 -6.36 10.72
CA ASN A 6 -27.52 -7.15 9.96
C ASN A 6 -26.60 -6.23 9.14
N ARG A 7 -25.29 -6.49 9.24
CA ARG A 7 -24.11 -5.90 8.56
C ARG A 7 -24.12 -6.02 7.01
N LEU A 8 -25.24 -5.83 6.31
CA LEU A 8 -25.36 -6.18 4.87
C LEU A 8 -25.86 -5.06 3.92
N ASP A 9 -25.99 -3.80 4.35
CA ASP A 9 -26.46 -2.71 3.47
C ASP A 9 -25.35 -1.75 2.98
N LEU A 10 -24.09 -1.97 3.33
CA LEU A 10 -22.95 -1.06 3.04
C LEU A 10 -22.61 -0.87 1.55
N LEU A 11 -23.26 -1.60 0.63
CA LEU A 11 -22.97 -1.57 -0.81
C LEU A 11 -24.18 -1.23 -1.69
N SER A 12 -25.37 -1.03 -1.13
CA SER A 12 -26.48 -0.49 -1.92
C SER A 12 -26.20 0.95 -2.39
N ASP A 13 -25.35 1.66 -1.65
CA ASP A 13 -24.92 3.04 -1.94
C ASP A 13 -23.70 3.10 -2.88
N TYR A 14 -22.85 2.07 -2.89
CA TYR A 14 -21.76 1.91 -3.88
C TYR A 14 -22.29 1.92 -5.33
N ARG A 15 -23.44 1.28 -5.58
CA ARG A 15 -24.10 1.23 -6.90
C ARG A 15 -24.65 2.59 -7.38
N ARG A 16 -24.78 3.60 -6.51
CA ARG A 16 -25.34 4.92 -6.85
C ARG A 16 -24.28 6.00 -7.05
N ALA A 17 -23.05 5.81 -6.55
CA ALA A 17 -22.03 6.84 -6.54
C ALA A 17 -21.26 7.01 -7.88
N ARG A 18 -21.12 5.98 -8.73
CA ARG A 18 -20.21 6.03 -9.89
C ARG A 18 -20.91 6.18 -11.25
N ARG A 19 -21.14 7.42 -11.66
CA ARG A 19 -21.21 7.79 -13.10
C ARG A 19 -19.96 8.49 -13.63
N ALA A 20 -18.93 8.63 -12.80
CA ALA A 20 -17.59 9.05 -13.20
C ALA A 20 -16.66 8.70 -12.03
N VAL A 21 -15.69 7.81 -12.22
CA VAL A 21 -14.36 7.71 -11.57
C VAL A 21 -13.80 6.37 -12.07
N ALA A 22 -13.10 6.40 -13.20
CA ALA A 22 -12.03 5.44 -13.45
C ALA A 22 -10.94 5.73 -12.43
N GLY A 23 -10.28 4.70 -11.92
CA GLY A 23 -9.22 4.79 -10.91
C GLY A 23 -8.17 5.82 -11.33
N LEU A 24 -8.33 7.03 -10.82
CA LEU A 24 -7.24 7.96 -10.64
C LEU A 24 -6.84 7.74 -9.19
N ALA A 25 -5.58 7.39 -8.95
CA ALA A 25 -4.89 7.97 -7.80
C ALA A 25 -4.85 9.49 -8.04
N LEU A 26 -6.03 10.13 -7.93
CA LEU A 26 -6.11 11.56 -7.82
C LEU A 26 -5.58 11.81 -6.42
N ALA A 27 -4.35 12.29 -6.30
CA ALA A 27 -4.08 13.27 -5.26
C ALA A 27 -5.25 14.25 -5.33
N ALA A 28 -6.12 14.23 -4.31
CA ALA A 28 -7.23 15.16 -4.25
C ALA A 28 -6.62 16.55 -4.04
N ALA A 29 -6.29 17.23 -5.13
CA ALA A 29 -5.85 18.62 -5.11
C ALA A 29 -7.06 19.48 -4.73
N VAL A 30 -7.31 19.62 -3.42
CA VAL A 30 -8.09 20.72 -2.90
C VAL A 30 -7.19 21.94 -2.96
N ALA A 31 -7.34 22.74 -4.01
CA ALA A 31 -6.71 24.05 -4.11
C ALA A 31 -7.33 24.99 -3.06
N ALA A 32 -6.86 24.89 -1.83
CA ALA A 32 -7.08 25.90 -0.80
C ALA A 32 -5.84 26.79 -0.73
N THR A 33 -5.99 28.07 -1.07
CA THR A 33 -4.99 29.08 -0.73
C THR A 33 -5.03 29.31 0.78
N GLY A 34 -4.42 28.40 1.54
CA GLY A 34 -4.26 28.45 2.99
C GLY A 34 -2.78 28.48 3.36
N SER A 35 -2.47 29.03 4.53
CA SER A 35 -1.11 28.96 5.08
C SER A 35 -0.77 27.49 5.37
N LEU A 36 0.41 27.04 4.93
CA LEU A 36 0.95 25.70 5.19
C LEU A 36 0.84 25.35 6.69
N THR A 37 0.14 24.26 7.01
CA THR A 37 0.05 23.75 8.37
C THR A 37 1.01 22.57 8.54
N THR A 38 1.96 22.76 9.44
CA THR A 38 2.85 21.69 9.92
C THR A 38 2.08 20.83 10.91
N LEU A 39 2.02 19.51 10.67
CA LEU A 39 1.50 18.55 11.63
C LEU A 39 2.19 18.73 12.98
N ALA A 40 1.45 18.84 14.08
CA ALA A 40 2.07 19.03 15.38
C ALA A 40 2.28 17.72 16.15
N ALA A 41 3.40 17.67 16.88
CA ALA A 41 3.97 16.57 17.66
C ALA A 41 3.17 16.08 18.89
N GLY A 42 1.87 16.33 18.98
CA GLY A 42 1.07 16.01 20.17
C GLY A 42 0.56 14.57 20.16
N ASP A 43 1.36 13.65 20.71
CA ASP A 43 1.01 12.25 21.02
C ASP A 43 0.70 11.35 19.81
N PHE A 44 1.77 10.99 19.08
CA PHE A 44 1.71 10.10 17.92
C PHE A 44 1.74 8.59 18.20
N ALA A 45 1.84 8.14 19.46
CA ALA A 45 2.07 6.72 19.81
C ALA A 45 0.83 5.81 20.01
N ASP A 46 -0.42 6.31 20.02
CA ASP A 46 -1.60 5.47 20.33
C ASP A 46 -2.50 5.21 19.11
N GLY A 47 -2.08 4.33 18.20
CA GLY A 47 -2.96 3.85 17.12
C GLY A 47 -4.20 3.14 17.66
N THR A 48 -5.33 3.26 16.97
CA THR A 48 -6.54 2.48 17.29
C THR A 48 -6.39 1.08 16.68
N PRO A 49 -6.54 0.00 17.46
CA PRO A 49 -6.47 -1.36 16.92
C PRO A 49 -7.49 -1.57 15.81
N VAL A 50 -7.04 -2.16 14.70
CA VAL A 50 -7.90 -2.60 13.61
C VAL A 50 -8.36 -4.04 13.89
N GLY A 51 -9.63 -4.34 13.63
CA GLY A 51 -10.16 -5.69 13.79
C GLY A 51 -11.24 -5.85 14.86
N GLY A 52 -11.89 -4.78 15.31
CA GLY A 52 -13.05 -4.88 16.22
C GLY A 52 -12.76 -5.71 17.47
N ASP A 53 -13.60 -6.72 17.74
CA ASP A 53 -13.44 -7.63 18.88
C ASP A 53 -12.32 -8.66 18.69
N THR A 54 -11.72 -8.72 17.50
CA THR A 54 -10.64 -9.65 17.11
C THR A 54 -9.30 -8.95 16.88
N ALA A 55 -9.18 -7.69 17.29
CA ALA A 55 -7.99 -6.87 17.02
C ALA A 55 -6.70 -7.45 17.63
N ASP A 56 -6.81 -8.21 18.73
CA ASP A 56 -5.72 -8.88 19.44
C ASP A 56 -5.69 -10.40 19.19
N THR A 57 -6.46 -10.90 18.22
CA THR A 57 -6.59 -12.33 17.94
C THR A 57 -5.54 -12.85 16.96
N TYR A 58 -5.13 -12.03 16.00
CA TYR A 58 -4.22 -12.40 14.91
C TYR A 58 -3.01 -11.47 14.89
N SER A 59 -1.85 -12.03 14.58
CA SER A 59 -0.61 -11.30 14.32
C SER A 59 -0.30 -11.28 12.82
N TYR A 60 0.40 -10.25 12.37
CA TYR A 60 0.64 -9.96 10.95
C TYR A 60 2.12 -9.80 10.64
N ALA A 61 2.52 -10.28 9.45
CA ALA A 61 3.92 -10.45 9.06
C ALA A 61 4.40 -9.44 7.99
N ALA A 62 3.63 -8.39 7.71
CA ALA A 62 3.93 -7.36 6.72
C ALA A 62 3.14 -6.08 6.98
N GLY A 63 3.44 -5.03 6.21
CA GLY A 63 2.60 -3.83 6.14
C GLY A 63 1.18 -4.17 5.66
N PRO A 64 0.13 -3.54 6.22
CA PRO A 64 -1.22 -3.70 5.69
C PRO A 64 -1.37 -2.94 4.37
N TYR A 65 -2.41 -3.27 3.60
CA TYR A 65 -2.79 -2.50 2.41
C TYR A 65 -4.22 -1.99 2.54
N ALA A 66 -4.44 -0.71 2.22
CA ALA A 66 -5.75 -0.07 2.39
C ALA A 66 -6.37 0.38 1.07
N LEU A 67 -7.68 0.16 0.96
CA LEU A 67 -8.54 0.67 -0.10
C LEU A 67 -9.62 1.57 0.50
N PRO A 68 -9.33 2.87 0.67
CA PRO A 68 -10.34 3.84 1.08
C PRO A 68 -11.28 4.18 -0.09
N TYR A 69 -12.54 4.41 0.23
CA TYR A 69 -13.52 5.01 -0.67
C TYR A 69 -14.52 5.87 0.10
N GLU A 70 -15.11 6.83 -0.58
CA GLU A 70 -16.15 7.69 -0.01
C GLU A 70 -17.49 7.41 -0.68
N SER A 71 -18.55 7.36 0.12
CA SER A 71 -19.93 7.19 -0.33
C SER A 71 -20.86 7.98 0.57
N GLU A 72 -21.75 8.77 -0.04
CA GLU A 72 -22.74 9.62 0.67
C GLU A 72 -22.14 10.57 1.74
N GLY A 73 -20.88 11.00 1.55
CA GLY A 73 -20.17 11.86 2.50
C GLY A 73 -19.62 11.11 3.71
N GLU A 74 -19.74 9.79 3.72
CA GLU A 74 -19.10 8.90 4.68
C GLU A 74 -17.92 8.17 4.05
N ARG A 75 -17.05 7.75 4.95
CA ARG A 75 -15.78 7.12 4.64
C ARG A 75 -15.82 5.66 4.97
N TYR A 76 -15.31 4.88 4.03
CA TYR A 76 -15.18 3.45 4.15
C TYR A 76 -13.76 3.05 3.78
N VAL A 77 -13.22 2.08 4.50
CA VAL A 77 -11.86 1.58 4.22
C VAL A 77 -11.90 0.08 4.31
N TRP A 78 -11.35 -0.59 3.32
CA TRP A 78 -11.02 -1.99 3.45
C TRP A 78 -9.52 -2.12 3.63
N THR A 79 -9.12 -2.89 4.63
CA THR A 79 -7.72 -3.21 4.85
C THR A 79 -7.49 -4.71 4.65
N PHE A 80 -6.32 -5.03 4.13
CA PHE A 80 -5.85 -6.37 3.82
C PHE A 80 -4.51 -6.61 4.49
N ALA A 81 -4.34 -7.80 5.06
CA ALA A 81 -3.12 -8.15 5.75
C ALA A 81 -2.80 -9.64 5.62
N THR A 82 -1.51 -9.95 5.63
CA THR A 82 -0.99 -11.31 5.68
C THR A 82 -0.69 -11.67 7.13
N GLY A 83 -1.38 -12.67 7.67
CA GLY A 83 -1.13 -13.16 9.02
C GLY A 83 0.23 -13.87 9.14
N GLU A 84 0.80 -13.94 10.35
CA GLU A 84 1.99 -14.76 10.63
C GLU A 84 1.73 -16.27 10.41
N ASP A 85 0.45 -16.68 10.41
CA ASP A 85 0.00 -18.01 10.04
C ASP A 85 -0.06 -18.24 8.52
N GLY A 86 0.30 -17.22 7.73
CA GLY A 86 0.24 -17.22 6.28
C GLY A 86 -1.15 -17.03 5.69
N ASN A 87 -2.20 -16.78 6.50
CA ASN A 87 -3.55 -16.58 6.00
C ASN A 87 -3.78 -15.14 5.53
N ALA A 88 -4.57 -14.97 4.46
CA ALA A 88 -5.09 -13.67 4.05
C ALA A 88 -6.26 -13.24 4.95
N TYR A 89 -6.18 -12.02 5.47
CA TYR A 89 -7.21 -11.40 6.30
C TYR A 89 -7.71 -10.08 5.70
N TYR A 90 -8.95 -9.72 6.01
CA TYR A 90 -9.46 -8.36 5.80
C TYR A 90 -10.30 -7.86 6.96
N SER A 91 -10.32 -6.55 7.12
CA SER A 91 -11.23 -5.82 7.98
C SER A 91 -11.75 -4.59 7.22
N ALA A 92 -12.92 -4.09 7.62
CA ALA A 92 -13.52 -2.92 7.03
C ALA A 92 -13.85 -1.87 8.10
N TYR A 93 -13.53 -0.61 7.81
CA TYR A 93 -13.97 0.55 8.55
C TYR A 93 -15.28 1.06 7.95
N ALA A 94 -16.32 1.15 8.78
CA ALA A 94 -17.62 1.68 8.42
C ALA A 94 -18.31 2.22 9.67
N ASP A 95 -19.20 3.21 9.51
CA ASP A 95 -20.02 3.74 10.62
C ASP A 95 -19.20 4.18 11.85
N GLY A 96 -17.97 4.65 11.63
CA GLY A 96 -17.08 5.14 12.69
C GLY A 96 -16.25 4.08 13.41
N ALA A 97 -16.27 2.82 13.00
CA ALA A 97 -15.53 1.74 13.66
C ALA A 97 -14.97 0.68 12.69
N TRP A 98 -13.91 -0.01 13.11
CA TRP A 98 -13.41 -1.21 12.44
C TRP A 98 -14.26 -2.43 12.79
N GLY A 99 -14.59 -3.23 11.78
CA GLY A 99 -15.16 -4.56 11.94
C GLY A 99 -14.10 -5.59 12.32
N ASP A 100 -14.58 -6.80 12.63
CA ASP A 100 -13.70 -7.92 12.98
C ASP A 100 -12.85 -8.36 11.79
N TRP A 101 -11.63 -8.83 12.06
CA TRP A 101 -10.79 -9.49 11.08
C TRP A 101 -11.45 -10.78 10.60
N GLN A 102 -11.49 -10.94 9.29
CA GLN A 102 -12.07 -12.10 8.62
C GLN A 102 -10.99 -12.77 7.77
N ALA A 103 -10.75 -14.06 8.02
CA ALA A 103 -9.93 -14.88 7.14
C ALA A 103 -10.65 -15.04 5.80
N MET A 104 -9.91 -14.94 4.69
CA MET A 104 -10.47 -15.07 3.34
C MET A 104 -10.70 -16.51 2.89
N GLY A 105 -10.34 -17.50 3.71
CA GLY A 105 -10.68 -18.92 3.54
C GLY A 105 -10.14 -19.58 2.26
N ASP A 106 -10.18 -20.92 2.22
CA ASP A 106 -9.88 -21.79 1.08
C ASP A 106 -8.67 -21.35 0.21
N GLN A 107 -7.61 -20.84 0.84
CA GLN A 107 -6.42 -20.41 0.13
C GLN A 107 -5.55 -21.62 -0.29
N PRO A 108 -4.95 -21.56 -1.49
CA PRO A 108 -4.25 -22.71 -2.08
C PRO A 108 -2.88 -23.00 -1.44
N THR A 109 -2.31 -22.03 -0.75
CA THR A 109 -1.00 -22.08 -0.08
C THR A 109 -0.97 -21.05 1.05
N ALA A 110 0.02 -21.10 1.94
CA ALA A 110 0.36 -19.97 2.79
C ALA A 110 0.82 -18.78 1.91
N PHE A 111 0.40 -17.58 2.30
CA PHE A 111 0.80 -16.33 1.69
C PHE A 111 1.87 -15.63 2.50
N LYS A 112 2.57 -14.68 1.87
CA LYS A 112 3.66 -13.90 2.46
C LYS A 112 3.70 -12.48 1.90
N GLY A 113 4.40 -11.60 2.61
CA GLY A 113 4.62 -10.22 2.21
C GLY A 113 3.36 -9.35 2.27
N GLN A 114 3.51 -8.09 1.86
CA GLN A 114 2.40 -7.14 1.80
C GLN A 114 1.47 -7.49 0.62
N PRO A 115 0.15 -7.59 0.83
CA PRO A 115 -0.80 -7.73 -0.28
C PRO A 115 -0.96 -6.42 -1.04
N THR A 116 -1.51 -6.48 -2.24
CA THR A 116 -1.99 -5.29 -2.96
C THR A 116 -3.46 -5.48 -3.34
N ALA A 117 -4.21 -4.39 -3.46
CA ALA A 117 -5.61 -4.45 -3.84
C ALA A 117 -6.00 -3.26 -4.71
N VAL A 118 -7.02 -3.42 -5.55
CA VAL A 118 -7.62 -2.34 -6.34
C VAL A 118 -9.14 -2.49 -6.44
N ASP A 119 -9.84 -1.37 -6.60
CA ASP A 119 -11.25 -1.35 -6.98
C ASP A 119 -11.40 -1.14 -8.48
N TYR A 120 -12.03 -2.10 -9.16
CA TYR A 120 -12.21 -2.10 -10.61
C TYR A 120 -13.51 -2.79 -11.03
N ALA A 121 -14.23 -2.22 -11.99
CA ALA A 121 -15.49 -2.77 -12.54
C ALA A 121 -16.47 -3.27 -11.46
N ASP A 122 -16.75 -2.41 -10.47
CA ASP A 122 -17.64 -2.69 -9.34
C ASP A 122 -17.24 -3.87 -8.48
N SER A 123 -15.94 -4.13 -8.41
CA SER A 123 -15.40 -5.19 -7.57
C SER A 123 -14.04 -4.86 -7.03
N ARG A 124 -13.79 -5.40 -5.85
CA ARG A 124 -12.48 -5.31 -5.23
C ARG A 124 -11.66 -6.52 -5.64
N HIS A 125 -10.45 -6.28 -6.12
CA HIS A 125 -9.49 -7.32 -6.44
C HIS A 125 -8.35 -7.23 -5.43
N VAL A 126 -7.95 -8.36 -4.87
CA VAL A 126 -6.82 -8.46 -3.95
C VAL A 126 -5.85 -9.50 -4.46
N PHE A 127 -4.57 -9.23 -4.32
CA PHE A 127 -3.48 -10.05 -4.84
C PHE A 127 -2.47 -10.35 -3.74
N TYR A 128 -2.06 -11.60 -3.64
CA TYR A 128 -1.07 -12.10 -2.68
C TYR A 128 -0.02 -12.94 -3.40
N ALA A 129 1.19 -13.00 -2.84
CA ALA A 129 2.17 -14.02 -3.19
C ALA A 129 2.05 -15.24 -2.27
N GLY A 130 2.07 -16.42 -2.88
CA GLY A 130 2.17 -17.71 -2.22
C GLY A 130 3.61 -18.12 -1.94
N GLU A 131 3.80 -18.88 -0.86
CA GLU A 131 5.08 -19.56 -0.60
C GLU A 131 5.48 -20.57 -1.69
N ASP A 132 4.54 -20.97 -2.55
CA ASP A 132 4.77 -21.82 -3.72
C ASP A 132 5.35 -21.07 -4.94
N GLY A 133 5.58 -19.76 -4.80
CA GLY A 133 6.09 -18.86 -5.82
C GLY A 133 5.03 -18.40 -6.82
N LYS A 134 3.74 -18.51 -6.48
CA LYS A 134 2.64 -18.07 -7.35
C LYS A 134 1.99 -16.79 -6.85
N VAL A 135 1.37 -16.07 -7.77
CA VAL A 135 0.52 -14.92 -7.48
C VAL A 135 -0.92 -15.39 -7.52
N TYR A 136 -1.69 -15.07 -6.49
CA TYR A 136 -3.11 -15.39 -6.41
C TYR A 136 -3.95 -14.13 -6.35
N ALA A 137 -5.06 -14.14 -7.09
CA ALA A 137 -6.08 -13.09 -7.05
C ALA A 137 -7.37 -13.63 -6.44
N ASN A 138 -8.05 -12.79 -5.65
CA ASN A 138 -9.44 -13.00 -5.26
C ASN A 138 -10.24 -11.73 -5.54
N ARG A 139 -11.52 -11.89 -5.85
CA ARG A 139 -12.43 -10.79 -6.21
C ARG A 139 -13.64 -10.80 -5.29
N HIS A 140 -13.97 -9.64 -4.74
CA HIS A 140 -15.20 -9.42 -4.01
C HIS A 140 -16.15 -8.56 -4.86
N ASP A 141 -17.34 -9.08 -5.16
CA ASP A 141 -18.35 -8.42 -6.01
C ASP A 141 -19.32 -7.51 -5.22
N GLY A 142 -19.11 -7.43 -3.92
CA GLY A 142 -19.95 -6.71 -2.98
C GLY A 142 -20.88 -7.62 -2.15
N GLU A 143 -21.03 -8.88 -2.52
CA GLU A 143 -21.83 -9.85 -1.79
C GLU A 143 -20.96 -11.00 -1.27
N ALA A 144 -20.00 -11.48 -2.08
CA ALA A 144 -19.12 -12.56 -1.71
C ALA A 144 -17.74 -12.48 -2.38
N TRP A 145 -16.79 -13.20 -1.80
CA TRP A 145 -15.52 -13.53 -2.44
C TRP A 145 -15.74 -14.64 -3.47
N ALA A 146 -15.18 -14.47 -4.67
CA ALA A 146 -15.26 -15.44 -5.76
C ALA A 146 -14.37 -16.68 -5.54
N GLY A 147 -13.36 -16.57 -4.66
CA GLY A 147 -12.35 -17.59 -4.41
C GLY A 147 -11.03 -17.28 -5.11
N TRP A 148 -9.95 -17.93 -4.63
CA TRP A 148 -8.59 -17.69 -5.12
C TRP A 148 -8.35 -18.29 -6.49
N ARG A 149 -7.68 -17.52 -7.35
CA ARG A 149 -7.25 -17.95 -8.68
C ARG A 149 -5.78 -17.63 -8.91
N ASP A 150 -5.05 -18.59 -9.45
CA ASP A 150 -3.66 -18.43 -9.85
C ASP A 150 -3.55 -17.45 -11.04
N GLN A 151 -2.67 -16.45 -10.91
CA GLN A 151 -2.38 -15.45 -11.93
C GLN A 151 -0.94 -15.49 -12.44
N SER A 152 -0.14 -16.46 -11.99
CA SER A 152 1.30 -16.56 -12.27
C SER A 152 1.62 -16.99 -13.71
N GLY A 153 0.72 -17.72 -14.37
CA GLY A 153 1.00 -18.28 -15.70
C GLY A 153 2.16 -19.27 -15.63
N ASP A 154 3.17 -19.09 -16.50
CA ASP A 154 4.37 -19.95 -16.53
C ASP A 154 5.50 -19.45 -15.61
N TYR A 155 5.29 -18.31 -14.92
CA TYR A 155 6.32 -17.64 -14.14
C TYR A 155 6.20 -17.94 -12.65
N ARG A 156 7.28 -17.66 -11.92
CA ARG A 156 7.31 -17.71 -10.46
C ARG A 156 7.69 -16.35 -9.92
N PHE A 157 6.91 -15.87 -8.96
CA PHE A 157 7.06 -14.56 -8.34
C PHE A 157 7.34 -14.76 -6.85
N PRO A 158 8.56 -14.43 -6.38
CA PRO A 158 8.90 -14.54 -4.97
C PRO A 158 8.17 -13.52 -4.11
N GLU A 159 7.74 -12.37 -4.65
CA GLU A 159 7.00 -11.34 -3.91
C GLU A 159 5.62 -11.10 -4.53
N ALA A 160 4.73 -10.47 -3.76
CA ALA A 160 3.41 -10.09 -4.26
C ALA A 160 3.56 -9.12 -5.44
N PRO A 161 2.68 -9.18 -6.46
CA PRO A 161 2.70 -8.17 -7.50
C PRO A 161 2.26 -6.83 -6.93
N TYR A 162 2.63 -5.74 -7.58
CA TYR A 162 1.95 -4.45 -7.39
C TYR A 162 0.78 -4.36 -8.35
N ALA A 163 -0.33 -3.78 -7.89
CA ALA A 163 -1.54 -3.64 -8.67
C ALA A 163 -2.05 -2.21 -8.62
N ASP A 164 -2.45 -1.72 -9.78
CA ASP A 164 -3.03 -0.40 -9.98
C ASP A 164 -4.09 -0.46 -11.08
N VAL A 165 -4.80 0.65 -11.28
CA VAL A 165 -5.77 0.80 -12.36
C VAL A 165 -5.28 1.89 -13.29
N TYR A 166 -5.00 1.52 -14.54
CA TYR A 166 -4.60 2.41 -15.62
C TYR A 166 -5.39 2.08 -16.88
N GLY A 167 -5.77 3.09 -17.66
CA GLY A 167 -6.44 2.86 -18.96
C GLY A 167 -7.74 2.04 -18.92
N ASP A 168 -8.50 2.08 -17.82
CA ASP A 168 -9.69 1.24 -17.57
C ASP A 168 -9.39 -0.27 -17.50
N GLN A 169 -8.20 -0.62 -17.02
CA GLN A 169 -7.76 -1.99 -16.78
C GLN A 169 -7.09 -2.09 -15.41
N VAL A 170 -7.15 -3.27 -14.78
CA VAL A 170 -6.23 -3.58 -13.67
C VAL A 170 -4.90 -3.99 -14.27
N HIS A 171 -3.82 -3.37 -13.84
CA HIS A 171 -2.47 -3.78 -14.19
C HIS A 171 -1.84 -4.52 -13.01
N LEU A 172 -1.05 -5.56 -13.31
CA LEU A 172 -0.21 -6.25 -12.36
C LEU A 172 1.24 -6.17 -12.82
N TYR A 173 2.13 -5.84 -11.89
CA TYR A 173 3.57 -5.82 -12.09
C TYR A 173 4.22 -6.75 -11.08
N GLY A 174 5.10 -7.65 -11.55
CA GLY A 174 5.77 -8.60 -10.66
C GLY A 174 7.17 -8.93 -11.15
N THR A 175 8.11 -9.00 -10.21
CA THR A 175 9.47 -9.49 -10.49
C THR A 175 9.48 -11.01 -10.41
N ALA A 176 9.89 -11.69 -11.47
CA ALA A 176 9.98 -13.15 -11.50
C ALA A 176 11.35 -13.67 -11.03
N ASP A 177 11.43 -14.96 -10.69
CA ASP A 177 12.67 -15.64 -10.28
C ASP A 177 13.80 -15.58 -11.33
N ASP A 178 13.47 -15.27 -12.60
CA ASP A 178 14.46 -15.11 -13.68
C ASP A 178 15.09 -13.70 -13.73
N GLY A 179 14.74 -12.83 -12.79
CA GLY A 179 15.24 -11.46 -12.70
C GLY A 179 14.55 -10.49 -13.68
N THR A 180 13.43 -10.88 -14.29
CA THR A 180 12.67 -10.00 -15.19
C THR A 180 11.46 -9.40 -14.47
N LEU A 181 11.24 -8.10 -14.65
CA LEU A 181 9.98 -7.45 -14.29
C LEU A 181 8.95 -7.68 -15.41
N TYR A 182 7.84 -8.33 -15.06
CA TYR A 182 6.73 -8.61 -15.98
C TYR A 182 5.51 -7.75 -15.66
N HIS A 183 4.69 -7.49 -16.68
CA HIS A 183 3.35 -6.92 -16.53
C HIS A 183 2.26 -7.76 -17.19
N LYS A 184 1.04 -7.68 -16.67
CA LYS A 184 -0.19 -8.13 -17.35
C LYS A 184 -1.34 -7.19 -16.99
N ALA A 185 -2.41 -7.23 -17.78
CA ALA A 185 -3.56 -6.36 -17.60
C ALA A 185 -4.89 -7.15 -17.65
N TYR A 186 -5.93 -6.64 -17.00
CA TYR A 186 -7.28 -7.19 -16.97
C TYR A 186 -8.31 -6.14 -17.36
N ASP A 187 -9.12 -6.44 -18.38
CA ASP A 187 -10.06 -5.50 -19.01
C ASP A 187 -11.52 -5.73 -18.61
N SER A 188 -11.75 -6.36 -17.46
CA SER A 188 -13.05 -6.86 -16.95
C SER A 188 -13.54 -8.17 -17.58
N THR A 189 -12.89 -8.67 -18.62
CA THR A 189 -13.23 -9.93 -19.29
C THR A 189 -12.11 -10.94 -19.16
N GLU A 190 -10.89 -10.59 -19.55
CA GLU A 190 -9.76 -11.50 -19.57
C GLU A 190 -8.45 -10.85 -19.13
N TRP A 191 -7.52 -11.69 -18.67
CA TRP A 191 -6.15 -11.28 -18.40
C TRP A 191 -5.31 -11.46 -19.66
N THR A 192 -4.45 -10.48 -19.95
CA THR A 192 -3.37 -10.68 -20.92
C THR A 192 -2.33 -11.68 -20.39
N ALA A 193 -1.52 -12.22 -21.30
CA ALA A 193 -0.31 -12.94 -20.90
C ALA A 193 0.71 -11.96 -20.29
N TRP A 194 1.54 -12.46 -19.38
CA TRP A 194 2.67 -11.71 -18.85
C TRP A 194 3.64 -11.33 -19.98
N ALA A 195 4.03 -10.07 -20.02
CA ALA A 195 5.00 -9.52 -20.96
C ALA A 195 6.03 -8.67 -20.21
N ALA A 196 7.29 -8.77 -20.61
CA ALA A 196 8.39 -8.06 -19.95
C ALA A 196 8.17 -6.55 -20.01
N VAL A 197 8.42 -5.86 -18.89
CA VAL A 197 8.45 -4.40 -18.80
C VAL A 197 9.75 -3.85 -19.40
N SER A 198 10.81 -4.65 -19.41
CA SER A 198 12.10 -4.33 -20.02
C SER A 198 12.78 -5.57 -20.55
N ASP A 199 13.49 -5.44 -21.68
CA ASP A 199 14.34 -6.50 -22.23
C ASP A 199 15.79 -6.46 -21.69
N ASP A 200 16.20 -5.34 -21.07
CA ASP A 200 17.61 -5.04 -20.82
C ASP A 200 17.95 -4.78 -19.35
N ALA A 201 16.95 -4.56 -18.49
CA ALA A 201 17.15 -4.21 -17.08
C ALA A 201 16.62 -5.32 -16.17
N THR A 202 17.55 -5.94 -15.43
CA THR A 202 17.25 -6.95 -14.41
C THR A 202 16.54 -6.32 -13.21
N ALA A 203 15.76 -7.11 -12.48
CA ALA A 203 15.01 -6.73 -11.30
C ALA A 203 15.38 -7.66 -10.13
N ALA A 204 15.67 -7.07 -8.97
CA ALA A 204 15.79 -7.79 -7.72
C ALA A 204 14.40 -8.19 -7.22
N ALA A 205 14.33 -9.26 -6.43
CA ALA A 205 13.10 -9.86 -5.92
C ALA A 205 12.40 -8.99 -4.85
N TYR A 206 11.85 -7.86 -5.28
CA TYR A 206 11.02 -6.95 -4.51
C TYR A 206 9.71 -6.69 -5.26
N GLN A 207 8.65 -6.37 -4.52
CA GLN A 207 7.40 -5.87 -5.12
C GLN A 207 7.72 -4.55 -5.84
N PRO A 208 7.45 -4.40 -7.16
CA PRO A 208 7.67 -3.14 -7.87
C PRO A 208 6.68 -2.06 -7.42
N HIS A 209 6.83 -0.83 -7.89
CA HIS A 209 5.85 0.24 -7.64
C HIS A 209 5.37 0.84 -8.95
N ALA A 210 4.07 1.14 -9.04
CA ALA A 210 3.46 1.74 -10.22
C ALA A 210 2.57 2.94 -9.84
N VAL A 211 2.60 3.98 -10.67
CA VAL A 211 1.79 5.18 -10.49
C VAL A 211 1.49 5.89 -11.81
N ALA A 212 0.22 6.23 -12.01
CA ALA A 212 -0.20 7.06 -13.13
C ALA A 212 0.25 8.52 -12.94
N TRP A 213 1.05 9.03 -13.89
CA TRP A 213 1.50 10.42 -13.90
C TRP A 213 1.82 10.91 -15.31
N GLY A 214 1.43 12.15 -15.62
CA GLY A 214 1.75 12.79 -16.90
C GLY A 214 1.18 12.07 -18.13
N GLY A 215 0.08 11.32 -17.95
CA GLY A 215 -0.55 10.51 -19.01
C GLY A 215 0.06 9.13 -19.23
N TYR A 216 1.06 8.75 -18.43
CA TYR A 216 1.71 7.44 -18.50
C TYR A 216 1.47 6.67 -17.21
N GLU A 217 1.51 5.34 -17.33
CA GLU A 217 1.77 4.47 -16.19
C GLU A 217 3.27 4.41 -15.96
N ASN A 218 3.73 4.74 -14.75
CA ASN A 218 5.14 4.85 -14.40
C ASN A 218 5.52 3.70 -13.48
N VAL A 219 6.37 2.80 -13.95
CA VAL A 219 6.76 1.61 -13.19
C VAL A 219 8.20 1.73 -12.74
N PHE A 220 8.43 1.48 -11.46
CA PHE A 220 9.72 1.56 -10.79
C PHE A 220 10.08 0.23 -10.15
N TRP A 221 11.37 -0.11 -10.17
CA TRP A 221 11.90 -1.29 -9.52
C TRP A 221 13.37 -1.11 -9.17
N THR A 222 13.86 -1.91 -8.24
CA THR A 222 15.28 -2.01 -7.93
C THR A 222 15.89 -3.17 -8.72
N GLY A 223 17.00 -2.92 -9.40
CA GLY A 223 17.74 -3.94 -10.14
C GLY A 223 18.64 -4.80 -9.26
N GLU A 224 19.06 -5.95 -9.77
CA GLU A 224 20.05 -6.83 -9.08
C GLU A 224 21.40 -6.13 -8.86
N ASP A 225 21.66 -5.03 -9.56
CA ASP A 225 22.82 -4.16 -9.39
C ASP A 225 22.65 -3.09 -8.29
N GLY A 226 21.53 -3.13 -7.56
CA GLY A 226 21.20 -2.20 -6.48
C GLY A 226 20.75 -0.82 -6.94
N LYS A 227 20.55 -0.59 -8.25
CA LYS A 227 20.07 0.68 -8.79
C LYS A 227 18.55 0.70 -8.96
N VAL A 228 17.96 1.89 -8.90
CA VAL A 228 16.55 2.08 -9.25
C VAL A 228 16.41 2.30 -10.75
N TYR A 229 15.50 1.55 -11.37
CA TYR A 229 15.09 1.68 -12.75
C TYR A 229 13.64 2.15 -12.86
N TRP A 230 13.33 2.73 -14.00
CA TRP A 230 12.00 3.22 -14.34
C TRP A 230 11.69 3.03 -15.81
N ASN A 231 10.44 2.70 -16.10
CA ASN A 231 9.88 2.70 -17.44
C ASN A 231 8.48 3.32 -17.43
N ARG A 232 8.04 3.81 -18.59
CA ARG A 232 6.70 4.38 -18.76
C ARG A 232 5.95 3.71 -19.88
N TYR A 233 4.67 3.48 -19.64
CA TYR A 233 3.72 2.90 -20.57
C TYR A 233 2.64 3.94 -20.93
N ASP A 234 2.33 4.08 -22.21
CA ASP A 234 1.36 5.08 -22.73
C ASP A 234 -0.04 4.50 -23.00
N GLY A 235 -0.27 3.24 -22.64
CA GLY A 235 -1.48 2.51 -22.99
C GLY A 235 -1.30 1.56 -24.18
N GLU A 236 -0.22 1.71 -24.96
CA GLU A 236 0.09 0.85 -26.11
C GLU A 236 1.50 0.26 -26.05
N VAL A 237 2.50 1.07 -25.69
CA VAL A 237 3.92 0.68 -25.72
C VAL A 237 4.71 1.18 -24.52
N TRP A 238 5.75 0.43 -24.18
CA TRP A 238 6.78 0.86 -23.24
C TRP A 238 7.76 1.81 -23.92
N THR A 239 8.11 2.90 -23.23
CA THR A 239 9.04 3.93 -23.75
C THR A 239 10.52 3.55 -23.61
N GLY A 240 10.81 2.48 -22.87
CA GLY A 240 12.14 1.93 -22.65
C GLY A 240 12.68 2.24 -21.25
N ALA A 241 13.16 1.20 -20.57
CA ALA A 241 13.69 1.29 -19.22
C ALA A 241 14.96 2.14 -19.13
N LYS A 242 15.07 2.90 -18.04
CA LYS A 242 16.24 3.74 -17.73
C LYS A 242 16.53 3.66 -16.23
N ALA A 243 17.81 3.57 -15.87
CA ALA A 243 18.23 3.81 -14.50
C ALA A 243 17.96 5.28 -14.14
N LEU A 244 17.44 5.52 -12.93
CA LEU A 244 17.35 6.87 -12.39
C LEU A 244 18.78 7.42 -12.18
N PRO A 245 19.06 8.67 -12.59
CA PRO A 245 20.39 9.25 -12.42
C PRO A 245 20.71 9.48 -10.94
N GLY A 246 22.00 9.57 -10.62
CA GLY A 246 22.53 9.63 -9.26
C GLY A 246 23.27 8.34 -8.94
N ASP A 247 24.59 8.45 -8.71
CA ASP A 247 25.46 7.32 -8.39
C ASP A 247 25.80 7.32 -6.89
N GLY A 248 26.22 6.16 -6.37
CA GLY A 248 26.78 6.04 -5.02
C GLY A 248 25.79 5.56 -3.95
N TYR A 249 24.57 5.20 -4.35
CA TYR A 249 23.56 4.58 -3.50
C TYR A 249 23.30 3.15 -3.95
N GLU A 250 23.09 2.27 -2.98
CA GLU A 250 22.63 0.90 -3.18
C GLU A 250 21.30 0.73 -2.44
N TYR A 251 20.30 0.17 -3.12
CA TYR A 251 18.95 0.01 -2.60
C TYR A 251 18.63 -1.47 -2.39
N ALA A 252 17.93 -1.79 -1.30
CA ALA A 252 17.58 -3.17 -0.91
C ALA A 252 16.06 -3.40 -0.79
N GLN A 253 15.26 -2.53 -1.40
CA GLN A 253 13.81 -2.63 -1.60
C GLN A 253 13.44 -1.80 -2.84
N SER A 254 12.23 -1.96 -3.40
CA SER A 254 11.76 -1.12 -4.50
C SER A 254 11.46 0.31 -4.04
N PRO A 255 11.64 1.33 -4.88
CA PRO A 255 11.30 2.70 -4.51
C PRO A 255 9.77 2.92 -4.42
N TYR A 256 9.35 3.94 -3.69
CA TYR A 256 7.99 4.46 -3.71
C TYR A 256 7.90 5.71 -4.58
N ALA A 257 6.86 5.88 -5.38
CA ALA A 257 6.69 7.09 -6.21
C ALA A 257 5.29 7.69 -6.10
N VAL A 258 5.22 9.03 -6.11
CA VAL A 258 3.98 9.79 -5.98
C VAL A 258 4.06 11.11 -6.76
N GLY A 259 2.93 11.51 -7.32
CA GLY A 259 2.79 12.81 -7.96
C GLY A 259 2.86 13.96 -6.97
N TYR A 260 3.41 15.08 -7.39
CA TYR A 260 3.41 16.36 -6.69
C TYR A 260 2.76 17.40 -7.59
N SER A 261 1.47 17.63 -7.39
CA SER A 261 0.64 18.44 -8.28
C SER A 261 1.04 19.92 -8.28
N GLU A 262 1.38 20.49 -7.12
CA GLU A 262 1.81 21.90 -7.01
C GLU A 262 3.13 22.18 -7.76
N GLY A 263 4.04 21.20 -7.76
CA GLY A 263 5.30 21.31 -8.49
C GLY A 263 5.26 20.77 -9.91
N GLU A 264 4.13 20.20 -10.35
CA GLU A 264 4.00 19.46 -11.62
C GLU A 264 5.10 18.40 -11.80
N GLN A 265 5.47 17.70 -10.71
CA GLN A 265 6.57 16.73 -10.68
C GLN A 265 6.11 15.33 -10.28
N LEU A 266 6.82 14.30 -10.75
CA LEU A 266 6.75 12.96 -10.15
C LEU A 266 7.95 12.77 -9.23
N HIS A 267 7.71 12.42 -7.97
CA HIS A 267 8.75 12.18 -6.98
C HIS A 267 8.92 10.68 -6.78
N ALA A 268 10.17 10.22 -6.77
CA ALA A 268 10.55 8.88 -6.38
C ALA A 268 11.37 8.95 -5.08
N TYR A 269 11.06 8.05 -4.16
CA TYR A 269 11.66 7.94 -2.85
C TYR A 269 12.28 6.57 -2.70
N ALA A 270 13.46 6.51 -2.12
CA ALA A 270 14.14 5.26 -1.86
C ALA A 270 14.96 5.35 -0.57
N VAL A 271 14.84 4.34 0.29
CA VAL A 271 15.75 4.13 1.41
C VAL A 271 16.92 3.24 0.98
N THR A 272 18.16 3.72 1.18
CA THR A 272 19.37 2.95 0.85
C THR A 272 19.52 1.72 1.77
N ALA A 273 20.37 0.78 1.39
CA ALA A 273 20.65 -0.42 2.20
C ALA A 273 21.22 -0.09 3.60
N ASP A 274 21.79 1.10 3.78
CA ASP A 274 22.30 1.61 5.08
C ASP A 274 21.27 2.50 5.81
N GLY A 275 20.02 2.52 5.36
CA GLY A 275 18.92 3.22 6.04
C GLY A 275 18.88 4.74 5.81
N VAL A 276 19.45 5.24 4.71
CA VAL A 276 19.44 6.68 4.38
C VAL A 276 18.27 7.02 3.46
N PRO A 277 17.44 8.03 3.78
CA PRO A 277 16.36 8.47 2.89
C PRO A 277 16.91 9.26 1.71
N THR A 278 16.48 8.89 0.51
CA THR A 278 16.81 9.60 -0.72
C THR A 278 15.55 9.90 -1.54
N TYR A 279 15.60 10.98 -2.31
CA TYR A 279 14.54 11.32 -3.25
C TYR A 279 15.10 11.76 -4.60
N ASN A 280 14.28 11.68 -5.63
CA ASN A 280 14.55 12.12 -7.00
C ASN A 280 13.26 12.67 -7.59
N ALA A 281 13.33 13.74 -8.37
CA ALA A 281 12.15 14.39 -8.95
C ALA A 281 12.23 14.43 -10.47
N PHE A 282 11.13 14.10 -11.15
CA PHE A 282 10.96 14.19 -12.58
C PHE A 282 10.11 15.40 -12.95
N ASP A 283 10.67 16.31 -13.75
CA ASP A 283 10.07 17.60 -14.12
C ASP A 283 9.32 17.60 -15.46
N GLY A 284 9.14 16.41 -16.07
CA GLY A 284 8.59 16.27 -17.42
C GLY A 284 9.65 16.08 -18.50
N GLU A 285 10.89 16.56 -18.29
CA GLU A 285 12.01 16.41 -19.22
C GLU A 285 13.03 15.38 -18.71
N GLY A 286 13.37 15.43 -17.43
CA GLY A 286 14.40 14.59 -16.83
C GLY A 286 14.26 14.41 -15.32
N TRP A 287 14.99 13.43 -14.80
CA TRP A 287 15.14 13.19 -13.37
C TRP A 287 16.27 14.06 -12.82
N SER A 288 16.07 14.68 -11.65
CA SER A 288 17.04 15.55 -10.99
C SER A 288 18.35 14.84 -10.61
N GLY A 289 18.27 13.54 -10.34
CA GLY A 289 19.32 12.78 -9.66
C GLY A 289 18.93 12.50 -8.22
N TRP A 290 19.36 11.36 -7.69
CA TRP A 290 19.18 11.02 -6.28
C TRP A 290 19.91 11.99 -5.36
N ASP A 291 19.19 12.51 -4.37
CA ASP A 291 19.75 13.32 -3.29
C ASP A 291 19.26 12.82 -1.93
N THR A 292 20.07 13.04 -0.89
CA THR A 292 19.69 12.73 0.49
C THR A 292 18.84 13.86 1.05
N ALA A 293 17.58 13.58 1.38
CA ALA A 293 16.69 14.54 2.00
C ALA A 293 15.52 13.82 2.70
N PRO A 294 14.83 14.47 3.67
CA PRO A 294 14.87 15.87 4.12
C PRO A 294 16.14 16.34 4.85
N SER A 295 16.73 15.49 5.69
CA SER A 295 17.97 15.69 6.44
C SER A 295 18.42 14.32 6.99
N GLU A 296 19.53 14.24 7.73
CA GLU A 296 19.93 12.98 8.39
C GLU A 296 18.80 12.49 9.31
N ALA A 297 18.32 11.27 9.07
CA ALA A 297 17.25 10.66 9.86
C ALA A 297 17.71 10.45 11.31
N PRO A 298 16.81 10.51 12.32
CA PRO A 298 17.18 10.32 13.72
C PRO A 298 17.77 8.94 14.02
N ALA A 299 17.37 7.93 13.25
CA ALA A 299 17.91 6.57 13.26
C ALA A 299 17.84 5.97 11.84
N PRO A 300 18.60 4.90 11.54
CA PRO A 300 18.54 4.24 10.24
C PRO A 300 17.13 3.78 9.90
N LEU A 301 16.70 4.02 8.66
CA LEU A 301 15.36 3.67 8.19
C LEU A 301 15.34 2.21 7.74
N ALA A 302 14.31 1.47 8.14
CA ALA A 302 14.20 0.02 7.90
C ALA A 302 13.39 -0.31 6.65
N ASN A 303 12.44 0.55 6.28
CA ASN A 303 11.50 0.31 5.18
C ASN A 303 11.34 1.55 4.30
N GLN A 304 10.81 1.36 3.11
CA GLN A 304 10.42 2.45 2.23
C GLN A 304 9.34 3.33 2.86
N PRO A 305 9.29 4.63 2.48
CA PRO A 305 8.27 5.49 3.00
C PRO A 305 6.90 5.18 2.40
N SER A 306 5.87 5.46 3.17
CA SER A 306 4.59 5.86 2.60
C SER A 306 4.61 7.35 2.36
N VAL A 307 4.39 7.79 1.12
CA VAL A 307 4.28 9.20 0.78
C VAL A 307 2.92 9.50 0.16
N TYR A 308 2.26 10.55 0.64
CA TYR A 308 1.00 11.00 0.06
C TYR A 308 1.01 12.53 -0.12
N GLU A 309 0.30 12.99 -1.15
CA GLU A 309 0.09 14.41 -1.38
C GLU A 309 -1.20 14.87 -0.69
N HIS A 310 -1.12 15.94 0.10
CA HIS A 310 -2.25 16.60 0.73
C HIS A 310 -1.96 18.09 0.88
N GLU A 311 -2.95 18.94 0.60
CA GLU A 311 -2.84 20.41 0.74
C GLU A 311 -1.59 21.04 0.10
N GLY A 312 -1.16 20.49 -1.03
CA GLY A 312 -0.01 21.01 -1.77
C GLY A 312 1.35 20.68 -1.16
N ALA A 313 1.40 19.72 -0.24
CA ALA A 313 2.64 19.15 0.29
C ALA A 313 2.66 17.63 0.14
N LEU A 314 3.85 17.07 -0.02
CA LEU A 314 4.11 15.64 0.13
C LEU A 314 4.44 15.36 1.58
N HIS A 315 3.85 14.29 2.10
CA HIS A 315 3.98 13.88 3.48
C HIS A 315 4.55 12.46 3.52
N ALA A 316 5.79 12.33 3.98
CA ALA A 316 6.53 11.08 3.98
C ALA A 316 6.63 10.53 5.41
N VAL A 317 6.25 9.27 5.59
CA VAL A 317 6.39 8.53 6.86
C VAL A 317 7.27 7.31 6.63
N TYR A 318 8.30 7.16 7.45
CA TYR A 318 9.27 6.08 7.38
C TYR A 318 9.28 5.28 8.68
N THR A 319 9.34 3.97 8.58
CA THR A 319 9.64 3.09 9.73
C THR A 319 11.14 2.96 9.90
N SER A 320 11.62 3.09 11.14
CA SER A 320 13.04 3.01 11.50
C SER A 320 13.41 1.70 12.19
N GLU A 321 14.69 1.32 12.12
CA GLU A 321 15.25 0.12 12.76
C GLU A 321 15.11 0.12 14.28
N ASP A 322 14.90 1.28 14.90
CA ASP A 322 14.65 1.40 16.35
C ASP A 322 13.18 1.14 16.74
N GLY A 323 12.31 0.82 15.77
CA GLY A 323 10.90 0.54 15.97
C GLY A 323 10.01 1.78 16.06
N HIS A 324 10.57 2.97 15.80
CA HIS A 324 9.81 4.20 15.64
C HIS A 324 9.35 4.40 14.19
N ALA A 325 8.40 5.32 13.99
CA ALA A 325 8.19 5.95 12.70
C ALA A 325 8.58 7.43 12.74
N TYR A 326 9.15 7.94 11.66
CA TYR A 326 9.53 9.33 11.50
C TYR A 326 8.82 9.96 10.31
N TYR A 327 8.38 11.20 10.50
CA TYR A 327 7.67 11.99 9.52
C TYR A 327 8.48 13.20 9.06
N ALA A 328 8.35 13.52 7.77
CA ALA A 328 8.77 14.78 7.20
C ALA A 328 7.87 15.18 6.03
N SER A 329 7.86 16.48 5.69
CA SER A 329 7.07 17.01 4.58
C SER A 329 7.90 17.77 3.56
N TYR A 330 7.38 17.86 2.35
CA TYR A 330 7.96 18.61 1.24
C TYR A 330 6.88 19.45 0.53
N ASP A 331 7.06 20.77 0.50
CA ASP A 331 6.16 21.74 -0.17
C ASP A 331 6.89 22.51 -1.28
N GLY A 332 7.94 21.89 -1.85
CA GLY A 332 8.97 22.56 -2.63
C GLY A 332 10.26 22.77 -1.85
N THR A 333 10.20 22.72 -0.52
CA THR A 333 11.36 22.51 0.37
C THR A 333 11.00 21.48 1.43
N TRP A 334 11.99 20.72 1.87
CA TRP A 334 11.81 19.77 2.95
C TRP A 334 11.67 20.46 4.32
N SER A 335 10.89 19.88 5.22
CA SER A 335 10.81 20.30 6.61
C SER A 335 12.19 20.26 7.30
N GLU A 336 12.47 21.25 8.15
CA GLU A 336 13.78 21.40 8.79
C GLU A 336 14.08 20.27 9.79
N GLU A 337 13.06 19.78 10.48
CA GLU A 337 13.17 18.75 11.51
C GLU A 337 12.27 17.55 11.18
N TRP A 338 12.75 16.37 11.56
CA TRP A 338 11.94 15.16 11.58
C TRP A 338 10.99 15.20 12.77
N VAL A 339 9.79 14.67 12.58
CA VAL A 339 8.83 14.45 13.65
C VAL A 339 8.83 12.97 14.02
N ASP A 340 9.12 12.67 15.28
CA ASP A 340 9.01 11.32 15.83
C ASP A 340 7.52 10.98 16.06
N LEU A 341 7.04 9.94 15.39
CA LEU A 341 5.67 9.44 15.50
C LEU A 341 5.51 8.42 16.64
N GLY A 342 6.56 8.14 17.40
CA GLY A 342 6.58 7.18 18.48
C GLY A 342 6.92 5.75 18.04
N GLU A 343 6.95 4.86 19.03
CA GLU A 343 7.28 3.44 18.89
C GLU A 343 6.14 2.61 18.27
N ASN A 344 6.39 1.30 18.11
CA ASN A 344 5.45 0.28 17.64
C ASN A 344 5.19 0.29 16.13
N TYR A 345 6.25 0.43 15.31
CA TYR A 345 6.20 0.27 13.86
C TYR A 345 7.16 -0.84 13.43
N ALA A 346 6.65 -1.89 12.77
CA ALA A 346 7.47 -3.04 12.35
C ALA A 346 7.78 -3.07 10.85
N TYR A 347 6.88 -2.57 10.01
CA TYR A 347 6.94 -2.67 8.55
C TYR A 347 6.63 -1.31 7.92
N GLU A 348 6.64 -1.23 6.58
CA GLU A 348 6.15 -0.02 5.91
C GLU A 348 4.69 0.27 6.30
N PRO A 349 4.37 1.51 6.70
CA PRO A 349 3.00 1.89 6.93
C PRO A 349 2.31 2.19 5.59
N TYR A 350 0.99 2.32 5.62
CA TYR A 350 0.19 2.72 4.47
C TYR A 350 -0.63 3.96 4.82
N ALA A 351 -0.28 5.10 4.22
CA ALA A 351 -0.99 6.36 4.41
C ALA A 351 -2.05 6.58 3.32
N TYR A 352 -3.20 7.11 3.72
CA TYR A 352 -4.22 7.56 2.77
C TYR A 352 -4.93 8.82 3.28
N ALA A 353 -5.41 9.64 2.34
CA ALA A 353 -6.09 10.90 2.66
C ALA A 353 -7.36 10.69 3.49
N ASP A 354 -7.55 11.51 4.52
CA ASP A 354 -8.64 11.45 5.51
C ASP A 354 -9.33 12.76 5.88
N GLY A 355 -10.24 13.20 5.00
CA GLY A 355 -10.87 14.50 5.10
C GLY A 355 -9.81 15.58 5.01
N ASP A 356 -9.70 16.39 6.06
CA ASP A 356 -8.68 17.45 6.20
C ASP A 356 -7.35 16.92 6.81
N GLY A 357 -6.98 15.68 6.49
CA GLY A 357 -5.81 15.03 7.07
C GLY A 357 -5.50 13.71 6.38
N TYR A 358 -4.89 12.78 7.11
CA TYR A 358 -4.59 11.43 6.62
C TYR A 358 -4.72 10.40 7.74
N THR A 359 -4.87 9.15 7.33
CA THR A 359 -4.80 8.01 8.25
C THR A 359 -3.65 7.11 7.84
N LEU A 360 -2.85 6.72 8.82
CA LEU A 360 -1.78 5.75 8.71
C LEU A 360 -2.28 4.39 9.21
N LEU A 361 -2.24 3.39 8.35
CA LEU A 361 -2.38 1.98 8.73
C LEU A 361 -0.99 1.37 8.88
N TYR A 362 -0.73 0.68 9.98
CA TYR A 362 0.58 0.07 10.20
C TYR A 362 0.47 -1.20 11.04
N THR A 363 1.42 -2.10 10.84
CA THR A 363 1.59 -3.29 11.68
C THR A 363 2.64 -2.97 12.74
N GLY A 364 2.28 -3.17 14.00
CA GLY A 364 3.14 -2.91 15.15
C GLY A 364 4.20 -3.98 15.37
N THR A 365 5.19 -3.67 16.20
CA THR A 365 6.22 -4.64 16.65
C THR A 365 5.65 -5.70 17.57
N ASP A 366 4.44 -5.50 18.08
CA ASP A 366 3.61 -6.48 18.75
C ASP A 366 2.83 -7.43 17.80
N GLY A 367 2.90 -7.18 16.49
CA GLY A 367 2.26 -7.97 15.45
C GLY A 367 0.82 -7.56 15.12
N TYR A 368 0.22 -6.58 15.80
CA TYR A 368 -1.17 -6.15 15.53
C TYR A 368 -1.22 -4.98 14.53
N VAL A 369 -2.36 -4.82 13.85
CA VAL A 369 -2.56 -3.69 12.92
C VAL A 369 -3.29 -2.56 13.62
N TYR A 370 -2.80 -1.34 13.40
CA TYR A 370 -3.33 -0.11 13.96
C TYR A 370 -3.69 0.87 12.87
N ALA A 371 -4.71 1.68 13.12
CA ALA A 371 -5.09 2.83 12.32
C ALA A 371 -4.92 4.08 13.17
N LYS A 372 -4.22 5.08 12.64
CA LYS A 372 -4.05 6.37 13.33
C LYS A 372 -4.34 7.52 12.39
N LYS A 373 -5.27 8.37 12.79
CA LYS A 373 -5.59 9.60 12.07
C LYS A 373 -4.67 10.72 12.51
N TYR A 374 -4.22 11.51 11.55
CA TYR A 374 -3.38 12.68 11.69
C TYR A 374 -4.10 13.83 10.99
N ALA A 375 -4.40 14.90 11.72
CA ALA A 375 -5.04 16.07 11.13
C ALA A 375 -3.96 17.03 10.58
N ALA A 376 -4.21 17.62 9.41
CA ALA A 376 -3.32 18.64 8.83
C ALA A 376 -3.11 19.83 9.80
N ASP A 377 -4.15 20.16 10.58
CA ASP A 377 -4.21 21.36 11.44
C ASP A 377 -4.07 21.09 12.95
N ALA A 378 -3.78 19.86 13.39
CA ALA A 378 -3.69 19.59 14.83
C ALA A 378 -2.51 20.36 15.43
N ALA A 379 -2.81 21.28 16.34
CA ALA A 379 -1.84 21.74 17.34
C ALA A 379 -1.46 20.55 18.25
N PRO A 380 -0.29 20.55 18.91
CA PRO A 380 0.22 19.37 19.60
C PRO A 380 -0.52 19.03 20.92
N ASP A 381 -1.80 19.36 21.04
CA ASP A 381 -2.57 19.27 22.30
C ASP A 381 -4.05 18.87 22.14
N ASP A 382 -4.52 18.41 20.97
CA ASP A 382 -5.93 18.00 20.81
C ASP A 382 -6.14 16.50 21.08
N ASP A 383 -6.36 16.24 22.37
CA ASP A 383 -6.88 15.07 23.08
C ASP A 383 -7.76 14.11 22.24
N TYR A 384 -7.14 13.11 21.60
CA TYR A 384 -7.78 11.83 21.28
C TYR A 384 -7.48 10.85 22.41
N ALA A 385 -8.32 10.88 23.45
CA ALA A 385 -8.20 9.99 24.60
C ALA A 385 -8.04 8.51 24.17
N ALA A 386 -6.83 7.98 24.40
CA ALA A 386 -6.46 6.60 24.16
C ALA A 386 -7.44 5.62 24.82
N THR A 387 -8.13 4.80 24.02
CA THR A 387 -8.82 3.63 24.54
C THR A 387 -7.88 2.44 24.51
N LYS A 388 -7.19 2.27 25.63
CA LYS A 388 -6.64 1.02 26.19
C LYS A 388 -6.08 0.01 25.15
N ALA A 389 -4.75 -0.03 25.03
CA ALA A 389 -4.03 -1.13 24.40
C ALA A 389 -4.57 -2.50 24.87
N PRO A 390 -4.78 -3.48 23.97
CA PRO A 390 -5.14 -4.83 24.38
C PRO A 390 -4.05 -5.38 25.30
N ALA A 391 -4.48 -5.99 26.40
CA ALA A 391 -3.54 -6.57 27.35
C ALA A 391 -2.79 -7.71 26.65
N ASN A 392 -1.46 -7.74 26.76
CA ASN A 392 -0.63 -8.89 26.40
C ASN A 392 -1.25 -10.18 26.93
N THR A 393 -1.89 -10.96 26.05
CA THR A 393 -2.44 -12.27 26.37
C THR A 393 -1.61 -13.31 25.63
N PRO A 394 -1.11 -14.36 26.30
CA PRO A 394 -0.25 -15.35 25.66
C PRO A 394 -0.98 -16.13 24.57
N THR A 395 -0.26 -16.41 23.50
CA THR A 395 -0.63 -17.15 22.29
C THR A 395 -1.47 -18.41 22.60
N PRO A 396 -2.67 -18.60 22.01
CA PRO A 396 -3.40 -19.86 22.12
C PRO A 396 -2.77 -20.94 21.23
N GLU A 397 -2.62 -22.16 21.77
CA GLU A 397 -2.14 -23.33 21.02
C GLU A 397 -3.08 -23.68 19.87
N TYR A 398 -2.55 -23.67 18.64
CA TYR A 398 -3.23 -24.05 17.40
C TYR A 398 -3.60 -25.55 17.40
N THR A 399 -4.85 -25.85 17.00
CA THR A 399 -5.30 -27.22 16.70
C THR A 399 -5.57 -27.32 15.19
N PRO A 400 -4.87 -28.20 14.44
CA PRO A 400 -5.05 -28.26 12.98
C PRO A 400 -6.44 -28.77 12.58
N ALA A 401 -7.02 -28.13 11.57
CA ALA A 401 -8.26 -28.56 10.92
C ALA A 401 -8.05 -29.85 10.09
N PRO A 402 -9.10 -30.69 9.93
CA PRO A 402 -8.98 -31.97 9.22
C PRO A 402 -8.76 -31.80 7.71
N GLU A 403 -7.93 -32.67 7.13
CA GLU A 403 -7.58 -32.72 5.70
C GLU A 403 -8.83 -32.82 4.81
N TYR A 404 -8.99 -31.88 3.87
CA TYR A 404 -9.99 -31.91 2.81
C TYR A 404 -9.34 -32.39 1.50
N THR A 405 -9.89 -33.44 0.90
CA THR A 405 -9.51 -33.90 -0.46
C THR A 405 -10.44 -33.27 -1.50
N PRO A 406 -9.94 -32.42 -2.42
CA PRO A 406 -10.76 -31.78 -3.43
C PRO A 406 -11.13 -32.75 -4.57
N THR A 407 -12.38 -32.65 -5.05
CA THR A 407 -12.83 -33.20 -6.34
C THR A 407 -12.69 -32.13 -7.43
N PRO A 408 -12.24 -32.50 -8.65
CA PRO A 408 -12.03 -31.53 -9.72
C PRO A 408 -13.34 -31.25 -10.47
N ASP A 409 -13.66 -29.98 -10.74
CA ASP A 409 -14.20 -29.63 -12.08
C ASP A 409 -14.17 -28.12 -12.44
N SER A 410 -13.79 -27.95 -13.71
CA SER A 410 -14.03 -26.91 -14.74
C SER A 410 -13.76 -25.41 -14.52
N ASP A 411 -12.77 -24.96 -15.29
CA ASP A 411 -12.43 -23.63 -15.81
C ASP A 411 -13.59 -22.64 -16.02
N TYR A 412 -13.43 -21.42 -15.47
CA TYR A 412 -13.75 -20.11 -16.07
C TYR A 412 -13.00 -19.00 -15.35
#